data_AF-A0A938N7Q5-F1
#
_entry.id   AF-A0A938N7Q5-F1
#
_cell.length_a   1.000
_cell.length_b   1.000
_cell.length_c   1.000
_cell.angle_alpha   90.00
_cell.angle_beta   90.00
_cell.angle_gamma   90.00
#
_symmetry.space_group_name_H-M   'P 1'
#
loop_
_entity.id
_entity.type
_entity.pdbx_description
1 polymer ?
#
loop_
_entity_poly.entity_id
_entity_poly.type
_entity_poly.pdbx_seq_one_letter_code
_entity_poly.pdbx_strand_id
1 'polypeptide(L)'
;MIRRRAFSMIEATMSIVLLSGVFLASAEVVRMVGLSRAIGEERARALAVGQDLLQEIAVLPLGTHPVAVALDNTPVSRAAFATVYEYSGLVDSPPRSRDGAALDGYSGWTRRITITTLNPETLARSLGPGTGVAQVLVEVSRGNRVASRMSIIRTSSWDAVRFDARAFQSALTFTNPPVSTPPELP
;
A
#
# COMPACT_ATOMS: atom_id res chain seq x y z
N MET A 1 -72.41 18.92 -4.06
CA MET A 1 -72.36 18.51 -2.63
C MET A 1 -71.02 17.85 -2.35
N ILE A 2 -70.14 18.48 -1.58
CA ILE A 2 -68.83 17.92 -1.22
C ILE A 2 -69.00 17.13 0.08
N ARG A 3 -68.90 15.80 0.04
CA ARG A 3 -68.90 14.96 1.25
C ARG A 3 -67.52 15.09 1.93
N ARG A 4 -67.47 15.72 3.11
CA ARG A 4 -66.29 15.70 3.96
C ARG A 4 -66.19 14.31 4.61
N ARG A 5 -65.20 13.52 4.22
CA ARG A 5 -64.86 12.26 4.91
C ARG A 5 -63.94 12.61 6.08
N ALA A 6 -64.37 12.31 7.31
CA ALA A 6 -63.52 12.43 8.49
C ALA A 6 -62.67 11.16 8.61
N PHE A 7 -61.36 11.32 8.83
CA PHE A 7 -60.45 10.22 9.17
C PHE A 7 -60.87 9.59 10.49
N SER A 8 -60.84 8.27 10.58
CA SER A 8 -61.13 7.58 11.83
C SER A 8 -59.93 7.67 12.78
N MET A 9 -60.17 7.73 14.09
CA MET A 9 -59.10 7.74 15.10
C MET A 9 -58.19 6.51 14.97
N ILE A 10 -58.75 5.36 14.58
CA ILE A 10 -58.00 4.12 14.37
C ILE A 10 -57.04 4.21 13.17
N GLU A 11 -57.43 4.92 12.12
CA GLU A 11 -56.57 5.13 10.94
C GLU A 11 -55.39 6.05 11.26
N ALA A 12 -55.62 7.08 12.08
CA ALA A 12 -54.56 7.96 12.57
C ALA A 12 -53.55 7.20 13.45
N THR A 13 -54.01 6.35 14.36
CA THR A 13 -53.10 5.55 15.20
C THR A 13 -52.31 4.53 14.41
N MET A 14 -52.94 3.81 13.46
CA MET A 14 -52.22 2.88 12.57
C MET A 14 -51.15 3.62 11.74
N SER A 15 -51.46 4.81 11.24
CA SER A 15 -50.50 5.63 10.48
C SER A 15 -49.29 6.02 11.33
N ILE A 16 -49.49 6.43 12.58
CA ILE A 16 -48.40 6.79 13.51
C ILE A 16 -47.49 5.59 13.78
N VAL A 17 -48.06 4.39 13.99
CA VAL A 17 -47.28 3.16 14.21
C VAL A 17 -46.42 2.84 12.99
N LEU A 18 -46.99 2.93 11.78
CA LEU A 18 -46.28 2.68 10.53
C LEU A 18 -45.16 3.71 10.31
N LEU A 19 -45.43 4.99 10.50
CA LEU A 19 -44.45 6.07 10.40
C LEU A 19 -43.29 5.88 11.39
N SER A 20 -43.60 5.46 12.62
CA SER A 20 -42.58 5.21 13.65
C SER A 20 -41.65 4.08 13.24
N GLY A 21 -42.18 2.98 12.69
CA GLY A 21 -41.39 1.87 12.18
C GLY A 21 -40.47 2.28 11.03
N VAL A 22 -40.99 3.03 10.06
CA VAL A 22 -40.19 3.54 8.93
C VAL A 22 -39.10 4.50 9.40
N PHE A 23 -39.40 5.37 10.38
CA PHE A 23 -38.42 6.30 10.93
C PHE A 23 -37.26 5.60 11.64
N LEU A 24 -37.55 4.58 12.45
CA LEU A 24 -36.51 3.78 13.12
C LEU A 24 -35.61 3.06 12.12
N ALA A 25 -36.20 2.41 11.11
CA ALA A 25 -35.44 1.76 10.04
C ALA A 25 -34.56 2.76 9.27
N SER A 26 -35.09 3.96 8.99
CA SER A 26 -34.33 5.01 8.29
C SER A 26 -33.13 5.51 9.11
N ALA A 27 -33.30 5.67 10.43
CA ALA A 27 -32.21 6.09 11.31
C ALA A 27 -31.05 5.07 11.37
N GLU A 28 -31.37 3.77 11.33
CA GLU A 28 -30.36 2.71 11.27
C GLU A 28 -29.54 2.74 9.98
N VAL A 29 -30.20 2.93 8.83
CA VAL A 29 -29.52 3.08 7.53
C VAL A 29 -28.53 4.26 7.56
N VAL A 30 -28.94 5.40 8.10
CA VAL A 30 -28.06 6.58 8.20
C VAL A 30 -26.82 6.30 9.06
N ARG A 31 -26.99 5.58 10.18
CA ARG A 31 -25.86 5.16 11.03
C ARG A 31 -24.90 4.23 10.27
N MET A 32 -25.45 3.26 9.54
CA MET A 32 -24.65 2.32 8.75
C MET A 32 -23.84 3.03 7.65
N VAL A 33 -24.41 4.05 7.00
CA VAL A 33 -23.71 4.87 6.01
C VAL A 33 -22.55 5.64 6.65
N GLY A 34 -22.75 6.24 7.83
CA GLY A 34 -21.70 6.93 8.57
C GLY A 34 -20.53 6.01 8.93
N LEU A 35 -20.82 4.81 9.45
CA LEU A 35 -19.80 3.82 9.78
C LEU A 35 -19.06 3.31 8.53
N SER A 36 -19.78 3.06 7.44
CA SER A 36 -19.18 2.64 6.17
C SER A 36 -18.19 3.67 5.63
N ARG A 37 -18.54 4.97 5.69
CA ARG A 37 -17.63 6.06 5.30
C ARG A 37 -16.37 6.12 6.16
N ALA A 38 -16.52 6.01 7.48
CA ALA A 38 -15.38 6.01 8.40
C ALA A 38 -14.42 4.84 8.14
N ILE A 39 -14.96 3.64 7.90
CA ILE A 39 -14.15 2.45 7.55
C ILE A 39 -13.49 2.64 6.19
N GLY A 40 -14.20 3.18 5.21
CA GLY A 40 -13.69 3.46 3.87
C GLY A 40 -12.52 4.46 3.90
N GLU A 41 -12.65 5.55 4.65
CA GLU A 41 -11.60 6.54 4.82
C GLU A 41 -10.35 5.95 5.48
N GLU A 42 -10.53 5.16 6.54
CA GLU A 42 -9.41 4.51 7.21
C GLU A 42 -8.69 3.54 6.27
N ARG A 43 -9.43 2.72 5.53
CA ARG A 43 -8.85 1.79 4.55
C ARG A 43 -8.11 2.52 3.44
N ALA A 44 -8.64 3.65 2.95
CA ALA A 44 -7.98 4.46 1.93
C ALA A 44 -6.63 5.02 2.44
N ARG A 45 -6.60 5.54 3.68
CA ARG A 45 -5.35 6.00 4.32
C ARG A 45 -4.35 4.87 4.50
N ALA A 46 -4.81 3.69 4.93
CA ALA A 46 -3.98 2.49 5.10
C ALA A 46 -3.35 2.02 3.79
N LEU A 47 -4.14 2.01 2.72
CA LEU A 47 -3.67 1.67 1.37
C LEU A 47 -2.64 2.68 0.87
N ALA A 48 -2.89 3.98 1.02
CA ALA A 48 -1.96 5.01 0.57
C ALA A 48 -0.57 4.86 1.21
N VAL A 49 -0.50 4.71 2.54
CA VAL A 49 0.80 4.60 3.24
C VAL A 49 1.52 3.27 2.98
N GLY A 50 0.79 2.18 2.81
CA GLY A 50 1.42 0.92 2.46
C GLY A 50 1.80 0.83 0.98
N GLN A 51 1.11 1.53 0.08
CA GLN A 51 1.49 1.66 -1.33
C GLN A 51 2.77 2.48 -1.48
N ASP A 52 2.91 3.59 -0.74
CA ASP A 52 4.14 4.39 -0.69
C ASP A 52 5.35 3.52 -0.32
N LEU A 53 5.22 2.74 0.76
CA LEU A 53 6.27 1.80 1.18
C LEU A 53 6.53 0.69 0.16
N LEU A 54 5.49 0.13 -0.47
CA LEU A 54 5.67 -0.88 -1.52
C LEU A 54 6.36 -0.31 -2.76
N GLN A 55 6.08 0.94 -3.14
CA GLN A 55 6.75 1.63 -4.24
C GLN A 55 8.24 1.85 -3.92
N GLU A 56 8.54 2.26 -2.69
CA GLU A 56 9.91 2.39 -2.18
C GLU A 56 10.68 1.06 -2.32
N ILE A 57 10.08 -0.06 -1.93
CA ILE A 57 10.70 -1.39 -2.02
C ILE A 57 10.78 -1.89 -3.47
N ALA A 58 9.76 -1.62 -4.28
CA ALA A 58 9.67 -2.09 -5.67
C ALA A 58 10.76 -1.49 -6.58
N VAL A 59 11.36 -0.36 -6.22
CA VAL A 59 12.45 0.22 -7.01
C VAL A 59 13.82 -0.36 -6.65
N LEU A 60 13.95 -1.09 -5.55
CA LEU A 60 15.22 -1.68 -5.11
C LEU A 60 15.45 -3.06 -5.75
N PRO A 61 16.72 -3.46 -5.97
CA PRO A 61 17.04 -4.83 -6.34
C PRO A 61 16.73 -5.76 -5.18
N LEU A 62 16.38 -7.02 -5.49
CA LEU A 62 16.17 -8.07 -4.50
C LEU A 62 17.42 -8.24 -3.63
N GLY A 63 18.60 -8.20 -4.25
CA GLY A 63 19.89 -8.35 -3.59
C GLY A 63 20.17 -9.79 -3.16
N THR A 64 21.31 -9.98 -2.51
CA THR A 64 21.63 -11.26 -1.85
C THR A 64 20.90 -11.29 -0.52
N HIS A 65 20.25 -12.40 -0.21
CA HIS A 65 19.66 -12.59 1.11
C HIS A 65 20.78 -12.44 2.15
N PRO A 66 20.71 -11.46 3.07
CA PRO A 66 21.73 -11.34 4.09
C PRO A 66 21.73 -12.63 4.89
N VAL A 67 22.88 -13.28 4.98
CA VAL A 67 23.08 -14.38 5.93
C VAL A 67 22.94 -13.75 7.28
N ALA A 68 21.76 -13.89 7.91
CA ALA A 68 21.35 -13.33 9.20
C ALA A 68 22.42 -12.41 9.83
N VAL A 69 22.62 -11.24 9.21
CA VAL A 69 23.47 -10.23 9.83
C VAL A 69 22.63 -9.80 10.99
N ALA A 70 23.05 -10.15 12.20
CA ALA A 70 22.46 -9.59 13.41
C ALA A 70 22.48 -8.08 13.19
N LEU A 71 21.30 -7.51 12.92
CA LEU A 71 21.13 -6.07 12.90
C LEU A 71 21.45 -5.68 14.34
N ASP A 72 22.70 -5.28 14.59
CA ASP A 72 23.01 -4.47 15.74
C ASP A 72 21.95 -3.37 15.72
N ASN A 73 21.13 -3.30 16.78
CA ASN A 73 19.91 -2.49 16.88
C ASN A 73 20.11 -0.98 16.67
N THR A 74 21.27 -0.57 16.19
CA THR A 74 21.52 0.72 15.57
C THR A 74 20.45 1.01 14.52
N PRO A 75 19.67 2.08 14.69
CA PRO A 75 18.69 2.49 13.69
C PRO A 75 19.45 2.97 12.45
N VAL A 76 19.69 2.05 11.52
CA VAL A 76 20.17 2.40 10.18
C VAL A 76 19.01 3.12 9.48
N SER A 77 19.28 4.35 9.02
CA SER A 77 18.31 5.09 8.23
C SER A 77 17.90 4.26 7.01
N ARG A 78 16.60 4.21 6.69
CA ARG A 78 16.07 3.48 5.52
C ARG A 78 16.62 4.05 4.20
N ALA A 79 17.14 5.28 4.23
CA ALA A 79 17.91 5.86 3.14
C ALA A 79 19.10 4.98 2.72
N ALA A 80 19.75 4.31 3.68
CA ALA A 80 20.89 3.43 3.43
C ALA A 80 20.51 2.04 2.89
N PHE A 81 19.22 1.71 2.81
CA PHE A 81 18.79 0.41 2.29
C PHE A 81 19.03 0.35 0.78
N ALA A 82 19.92 -0.54 0.38
CA ALA A 82 20.32 -0.86 -0.98
C ALA A 82 19.54 -2.04 -1.57
N THR A 83 18.94 -2.92 -0.74
CA THR A 83 18.25 -4.13 -1.21
C THR A 83 16.88 -4.31 -0.57
N VAL A 84 16.02 -5.11 -1.21
CA VAL A 84 14.70 -5.46 -0.67
C VAL A 84 14.83 -6.16 0.68
N TYR A 85 15.80 -7.06 0.87
CA TYR A 85 15.92 -7.85 2.10
C TYR A 85 16.25 -7.01 3.36
N GLU A 86 16.81 -5.82 3.21
CA GLU A 86 17.10 -4.92 4.34
C GLU A 86 15.82 -4.34 4.99
N TYR A 87 14.68 -4.42 4.29
CA TYR A 87 13.38 -4.09 4.86
C TYR A 87 12.80 -5.22 5.72
N SER A 88 13.43 -6.41 5.77
CA SER A 88 12.88 -7.57 6.46
C SER A 88 12.73 -7.30 7.96
N GLY A 89 11.51 -7.45 8.47
CA GLY A 89 11.22 -7.22 9.88
C GLY A 89 11.09 -5.74 10.27
N LEU A 90 11.15 -4.81 9.31
CA LEU A 90 10.92 -3.39 9.60
C LEU A 90 9.56 -3.20 10.27
N VAL A 91 9.57 -2.47 11.38
CA VAL A 91 8.38 -1.98 12.08
C VAL A 91 8.54 -0.49 12.26
N ASP A 92 7.54 0.28 11.85
CA ASP A 92 7.61 1.73 11.89
C ASP A 92 6.31 2.33 12.42
N SER A 93 6.42 3.11 13.49
CA SER A 93 5.30 3.72 14.22
C SER A 93 5.74 5.04 14.90
N PRO A 94 5.17 6.20 14.52
CA PRO A 94 4.32 6.40 13.35
C PRO A 94 5.11 6.11 12.05
N PRO A 95 4.43 5.82 10.92
CA PRO A 95 5.08 5.68 9.62
C PRO A 95 5.96 6.90 9.28
N ARG A 96 7.13 6.65 8.70
CA ARG A 96 8.14 7.64 8.31
C ARG A 96 8.42 7.63 6.80
N SER A 97 8.94 8.71 6.24
CA SER A 97 9.52 8.76 4.90
C SER A 97 10.86 8.02 4.85
N ARG A 98 11.41 7.77 3.65
CA ARG A 98 12.69 7.07 3.48
C ARG A 98 13.82 7.71 4.27
N ASP A 99 13.80 9.04 4.37
CA ASP A 99 14.79 9.85 5.09
C ASP A 99 14.56 9.85 6.61
N GLY A 100 13.49 9.20 7.09
CA GLY A 100 13.18 9.07 8.51
C GLY A 100 12.24 10.15 9.06
N ALA A 101 11.76 11.08 8.24
CA ALA A 101 10.78 12.09 8.67
C ALA A 101 9.42 11.44 8.93
N ALA A 102 8.71 11.78 10.01
CA ALA A 102 7.37 11.24 10.24
C ALA A 102 6.40 11.68 9.14
N LEU A 103 5.49 10.78 8.73
CA LEU A 103 4.41 11.11 7.81
C LEU A 103 3.25 11.76 8.58
N ASP A 104 2.90 12.98 8.20
CA ASP A 104 1.82 13.74 8.85
C ASP A 104 0.46 13.04 8.73
N GLY A 105 -0.33 13.12 9.79
CA GLY A 105 -1.67 12.50 9.83
C GLY A 105 -1.69 10.99 10.08
N TYR A 106 -0.53 10.35 10.26
CA TYR A 106 -0.39 8.92 10.55
C TYR A 106 -0.04 8.60 12.02
N SER A 107 -0.35 9.50 12.95
CA SER A 107 -0.25 9.18 14.39
C SER A 107 -1.14 7.99 14.76
N GLY A 108 -0.59 7.06 15.54
CA GLY A 108 -1.26 5.81 15.95
C GLY A 108 -1.32 4.73 14.87
N TRP A 109 -0.71 4.96 13.70
CA TRP A 109 -0.53 3.95 12.67
C TRP A 109 0.80 3.20 12.85
N THR A 110 0.82 1.98 12.36
CA THR A 110 2.02 1.15 12.32
C THR A 110 2.07 0.44 10.97
N ARG A 111 3.25 0.36 10.37
CA ARG A 111 3.51 -0.51 9.23
C ARG A 111 4.56 -1.55 9.58
N ARG A 112 4.33 -2.77 9.13
CA ARG A 112 5.20 -3.92 9.35
C ARG A 112 5.50 -4.59 8.02
N ILE A 113 6.76 -4.95 7.82
CA ILE A 113 7.21 -5.66 6.63
C ILE A 113 7.63 -7.08 6.99
N THR A 114 7.09 -8.03 6.23
CA THR A 114 7.52 -9.42 6.26
C THR A 114 8.00 -9.80 4.87
N ILE A 115 9.23 -10.27 4.77
CA ILE A 115 9.79 -10.77 3.51
C ILE A 115 9.93 -12.28 3.61
N THR A 116 9.35 -13.00 2.66
CA THR A 116 9.37 -14.46 2.61
C THR A 116 10.00 -14.92 1.31
N THR A 117 11.11 -15.65 1.38
CA THR A 117 11.70 -16.31 0.21
C THR A 117 10.79 -17.42 -0.27
N LEU A 118 10.52 -17.49 -1.58
CA LEU A 118 9.60 -18.44 -2.18
C LEU A 118 10.33 -19.41 -3.13
N ASN A 119 9.90 -20.66 -3.20
CA ASN A 119 10.33 -21.56 -4.25
C ASN A 119 9.75 -21.10 -5.62
N PRO A 120 10.55 -20.94 -6.68
CA PRO A 120 10.08 -20.42 -7.97
C PRO A 120 9.11 -21.37 -8.69
N GLU A 121 9.17 -22.67 -8.41
CA GLU A 121 8.33 -23.69 -9.06
C GLU A 121 6.96 -23.81 -8.37
N THR A 122 6.92 -23.67 -7.05
CA THR A 122 5.70 -23.92 -6.25
C THR A 122 5.11 -22.68 -5.60
N LEU A 123 5.86 -21.57 -5.57
CA LEU A 123 5.57 -20.36 -4.79
C LEU A 123 5.34 -20.61 -3.29
N ALA A 124 5.71 -21.79 -2.79
CA ALA A 124 5.69 -22.09 -1.37
C ALA A 124 6.87 -21.40 -0.66
N ARG A 125 6.71 -21.11 0.64
CA ARG A 125 7.80 -20.60 1.47
C ARG A 125 8.99 -21.56 1.40
N SER A 126 10.16 -21.03 1.02
CA SER A 126 11.43 -21.75 1.05
C SER A 126 12.14 -21.49 2.38
N LEU A 127 12.73 -22.55 2.95
CA LEU A 127 13.64 -22.48 4.11
C LEU A 127 15.11 -22.48 3.69
N GLY A 128 15.39 -22.71 2.40
CA GLY A 128 16.74 -22.73 1.84
C GLY A 128 17.27 -21.34 1.47
N PRO A 129 18.57 -21.26 1.11
CA PRO A 129 19.18 -20.01 0.67
C PRO A 129 18.46 -19.43 -0.57
N GLY A 130 18.61 -18.12 -0.75
CA GLY A 130 17.85 -17.29 -1.68
C GLY A 130 17.59 -17.95 -3.03
N THR A 131 16.32 -18.30 -3.27
CA THR A 131 15.81 -18.89 -4.51
C THR A 131 15.70 -17.88 -5.66
N GLY A 132 16.10 -16.63 -5.42
CA GLY A 132 15.91 -15.53 -6.34
C GLY A 132 14.46 -15.07 -6.46
N VAL A 133 13.53 -15.53 -5.61
CA VAL A 133 12.13 -15.08 -5.55
C VAL A 133 11.74 -14.78 -4.11
N ALA A 134 11.12 -13.62 -3.88
CA ALA A 134 10.61 -13.24 -2.58
C ALA A 134 9.23 -12.58 -2.65
N GLN A 135 8.38 -12.88 -1.67
CA GLN A 135 7.17 -12.13 -1.39
C GLN A 135 7.46 -11.07 -0.34
N VAL A 136 7.12 -9.83 -0.64
CA VAL A 136 7.11 -8.72 0.32
C VAL A 136 5.66 -8.51 0.74
N LEU A 137 5.39 -8.64 2.04
CA LEU A 137 4.09 -8.35 2.65
C LEU A 137 4.22 -7.11 3.52
N VAL A 138 3.42 -6.09 3.20
CA VAL A 138 3.27 -4.88 4.02
C VAL A 138 1.92 -4.97 4.73
N GLU A 139 1.96 -5.01 6.05
CA GLU A 139 0.79 -4.90 6.93
C GLU A 139 0.73 -3.50 7.52
N VAL A 140 -0.42 -2.84 7.40
CA VAL A 140 -0.68 -1.53 7.99
C VAL A 140 -1.79 -1.67 9.01
N SER A 141 -1.52 -1.25 10.25
CA SER A 141 -2.46 -1.30 11.37
C SER A 141 -2.61 0.08 12.02
N ARG A 142 -3.74 0.26 12.71
CA ARG A 142 -3.99 1.40 13.60
C ARG A 142 -4.31 0.85 14.99
N GLY A 143 -3.44 1.08 15.96
CA GLY A 143 -3.46 0.35 17.23
C GLY A 143 -3.39 -1.16 17.00
N ASN A 144 -4.38 -1.91 17.51
CA ASN A 144 -4.45 -3.37 17.41
C ASN A 144 -5.25 -3.89 16.20
N ARG A 145 -5.74 -3.00 15.32
CA ARG A 145 -6.54 -3.40 14.15
C ARG A 145 -5.73 -3.29 12.87
N VAL A 146 -5.64 -4.38 12.12
CA VAL A 146 -5.09 -4.39 10.76
C VAL A 146 -6.08 -3.71 9.83
N ALA A 147 -5.66 -2.60 9.20
CA ALA A 147 -6.48 -1.82 8.28
C ALA A 147 -6.26 -2.26 6.82
N SER A 148 -5.05 -2.67 6.46
CA SER A 148 -4.75 -3.23 5.12
C SER A 148 -3.55 -4.17 5.12
N ARG A 149 -3.56 -5.13 4.19
CA ARG A 149 -2.42 -5.96 3.82
C ARG A 149 -2.21 -5.87 2.32
N MET A 150 -0.98 -5.66 1.89
CA MET A 150 -0.62 -5.61 0.48
C MET A 150 0.65 -6.42 0.27
N SER A 151 0.76 -7.10 -0.86
CA SER A 151 1.95 -7.86 -1.19
C SER A 151 2.36 -7.70 -2.64
N ILE A 152 3.66 -7.84 -2.86
CA ILE A 152 4.26 -7.95 -4.18
C ILE A 152 5.19 -9.16 -4.19
N ILE A 153 5.38 -9.77 -5.35
CA ILE A 153 6.39 -10.79 -5.58
C ILE A 153 7.51 -10.15 -6.40
N ARG A 154 8.75 -10.39 -5.98
CA ARG A 154 9.97 -9.93 -6.64
C ARG A 154 10.78 -11.12 -7.08
N THR A 155 11.36 -11.02 -8.26
CA THR A 155 12.32 -11.99 -8.78
C THR A 155 13.65 -11.29 -9.07
N SER A 156 14.75 -11.98 -8.83
CA SER A 156 16.10 -11.53 -9.22
C SER A 156 16.24 -11.38 -10.74
N SER A 157 15.50 -12.18 -11.52
CA SER A 157 15.45 -12.06 -12.98
C SER A 157 14.90 -10.72 -13.45
N TRP A 158 13.93 -10.14 -12.72
CA TRP A 158 13.40 -8.81 -13.02
C TRP A 158 14.46 -7.73 -12.85
N ASP A 159 15.32 -7.88 -11.85
CA ASP A 159 16.39 -6.92 -11.60
C ASP A 159 17.45 -6.96 -12.70
N ALA A 160 17.80 -8.16 -13.20
CA ALA A 160 18.76 -8.33 -14.29
C ALA A 160 18.37 -7.54 -15.55
N VAL A 161 17.11 -7.64 -15.98
CA VAL A 161 16.59 -6.90 -17.14
C VAL A 161 16.70 -5.38 -16.96
N ARG A 162 16.45 -4.89 -15.74
CA ARG A 162 16.52 -3.45 -15.45
C ARG A 162 17.93 -2.90 -15.50
N PHE A 163 18.93 -3.69 -15.09
CA PHE A 163 20.33 -3.27 -15.16
C PHE A 163 20.84 -3.26 -16.60
N ASP A 164 20.40 -4.21 -17.43
CA ASP A 164 20.76 -4.26 -18.85
C ASP A 164 20.23 -3.06 -19.64
N ALA A 165 19.01 -2.57 -19.31
CA ALA A 165 18.45 -1.38 -19.97
C ALA A 165 19.30 -0.11 -19.78
N ARG A 166 19.97 0.04 -18.63
CA ARG A 166 20.88 1.18 -18.39
C ARG A 166 22.19 1.04 -19.17
N ALA A 167 22.71 -0.18 -19.28
CA ALA A 167 23.86 -0.47 -20.13
C ALA A 167 23.54 -0.17 -21.60
N PHE A 168 22.35 -0.57 -22.05
CA PHE A 168 21.86 -0.30 -23.40
C PHE A 168 21.68 1.21 -23.67
N GLN A 169 21.11 1.97 -22.73
CA GLN A 169 20.93 3.42 -22.88
C GLN A 169 22.26 4.19 -22.91
N SER A 170 23.28 3.69 -22.19
CA SER A 170 24.65 4.23 -22.26
C SER A 170 25.30 3.93 -23.61
N ALA A 171 25.06 2.75 -24.18
CA ALA A 171 25.58 2.38 -25.50
C ALA A 171 24.97 3.21 -26.64
N LEU A 172 23.66 3.53 -26.58
CA LEU A 172 22.98 4.35 -27.59
C LEU A 172 23.41 5.82 -27.60
N THR A 173 23.93 6.32 -26.49
CA THR A 173 24.42 7.72 -26.42
C THR A 173 25.76 7.88 -27.15
N PHE A 174 26.49 6.79 -27.37
CA PHE A 174 27.81 6.83 -28.01
C PHE A 174 27.73 6.81 -29.55
N THR A 175 26.57 6.50 -30.13
CA THR A 175 26.40 6.30 -31.58
C THR A 175 25.78 7.46 -32.34
N ASN A 176 25.49 8.61 -31.70
CA ASN A 176 25.18 9.82 -32.44
C ASN A 176 26.49 10.57 -32.74
N PRO A 177 27.07 10.44 -33.95
CA PRO A 177 28.18 11.28 -34.35
C PRO A 177 27.74 12.75 -34.31
N PRO A 178 28.65 13.69 -34.02
CA PRO A 178 28.33 15.10 -34.06
C PRO A 178 27.74 15.45 -35.43
N VAL A 179 26.52 16.01 -35.43
CA VAL A 179 25.91 16.59 -36.63
C VAL A 179 26.86 17.71 -37.08
N SER A 180 27.55 17.49 -38.20
CA SER A 180 28.39 18.52 -38.79
C SER A 180 27.51 19.72 -39.11
N THR A 181 27.77 20.85 -38.46
CA THR A 181 27.12 22.13 -38.75
C THR A 181 27.33 22.46 -40.24
N PRO A 182 26.25 22.72 -40.99
CA PRO A 182 26.39 23.13 -42.39
C PRO A 182 27.19 24.43 -42.47
N PRO A 183 28.05 24.60 -43.48
CA PRO A 183 28.86 25.80 -43.63
C PRO A 183 27.96 27.03 -43.80
N GLU A 184 28.22 28.09 -43.04
CA GLU A 184 27.60 29.39 -43.25
C GLU A 184 27.94 29.90 -44.66
N LEU A 185 26.89 30.19 -45.44
CA LEU A 185 27.04 30.79 -46.76
C LEU A 185 27.40 32.28 -46.61
N PRO A 186 28.35 32.80 -47.41
CA PRO A 186 28.76 34.20 -47.41
C PRO A 186 27.71 35.14 -48.02
#